data_AF-A0A8G2C0D4-F1
#
_entry.id   AF-A0A8G2C0D4-F1
#
_cell.length_a   1.000
_cell.length_b   1.000
_cell.length_c   1.000
_cell.angle_alpha   90.00
_cell.angle_beta   90.00
_cell.angle_gamma   90.00
#
_symmetry.space_group_name_H-M   'P 1'
#
loop_
_entity.id
_entity.type
_entity.pdbx_description
1 polymer ?
#
loop_
_entity_poly.entity_id
_entity_poly.type
_entity_poly.pdbx_seq_one_letter_code
_entity_poly.pdbx_strand_id
1 'polypeptide(L)'
;MVNMDYPGPCFACSAIDGCATEEAKKLAVKGYCKGVERELNAWKATLYDVMVGFLDLGDKDRGALVDAVAEIKALVREIETKTAQLEAECPLEMGPVEKDLGDKMGKLRVHYTKAMEVIGAGSFGG
;
A
#
# COMPACT_ATOMS: atom_id res chain seq x y z
N MET A 1 -0.91 7.79 15.76
CA MET A 1 0.06 7.34 14.74
C MET A 1 -0.39 5.97 14.28
N VAL A 2 -0.76 5.83 13.01
CA VAL A 2 -0.98 4.51 12.40
C VAL A 2 0.33 3.75 12.61
N ASN A 3 0.25 2.52 13.11
CA ASN A 3 1.45 1.73 13.39
C ASN A 3 2.19 1.48 12.07
N MET A 4 3.15 2.34 11.73
CA MET A 4 3.96 2.26 10.52
C MET A 4 4.94 1.08 10.58
N ASP A 5 5.07 0.45 11.75
CA ASP A 5 5.77 -0.83 11.96
C ASP A 5 4.81 -2.03 11.98
N TYR A 6 3.53 -1.86 11.65
CA TYR A 6 2.65 -3.01 11.45
C TYR A 6 3.07 -3.69 10.15
N PRO A 7 3.63 -4.92 10.19
CA PRO A 7 4.13 -5.61 9.00
C PRO A 7 2.99 -6.13 8.09
N GLY A 8 1.81 -5.53 8.19
CA GLY A 8 0.55 -6.22 7.91
C GLY A 8 0.39 -7.42 8.85
N PRO A 9 -0.70 -8.19 8.76
CA PRO A 9 -0.62 -9.55 9.24
C PRO A 9 0.51 -10.22 8.43
N CYS A 10 1.60 -10.58 9.09
CA CYS A 10 2.46 -11.66 8.62
C CYS A 10 1.62 -12.94 8.59
N PHE A 11 0.73 -13.07 7.61
CA PHE A 11 0.20 -14.36 7.19
C PHE A 11 1.37 -15.03 6.50
N ALA A 12 2.22 -15.70 7.27
CA ALA A 12 3.30 -16.49 6.73
C ALA A 12 2.72 -17.37 5.61
N CYS A 13 3.22 -17.22 4.38
CA CYS A 13 2.81 -17.96 3.18
C CYS A 13 2.89 -19.49 3.37
N SER A 14 3.61 -19.96 4.39
CA SER A 14 3.55 -21.35 4.85
C SER A 14 2.16 -21.81 5.29
N ALA A 15 1.23 -20.89 5.58
CA ALA A 15 -0.10 -21.21 6.09
C ALA A 15 -1.12 -21.49 4.98
N ILE A 16 -1.10 -20.76 3.85
CA ILE A 16 -2.10 -20.96 2.76
C ILE A 16 -1.72 -22.19 1.94
N ASP A 17 -0.48 -22.26 1.44
CA ASP A 17 0.01 -23.43 0.68
C ASP A 17 0.13 -24.69 1.57
N GLY A 18 0.26 -24.49 2.89
CA GLY A 18 0.26 -25.54 3.90
C GLY A 18 -1.13 -25.99 4.37
N CYS A 19 -2.22 -25.41 3.86
CA CYS A 19 -3.58 -25.84 4.20
C CYS A 19 -3.86 -27.25 3.67
N ALA A 20 -4.30 -28.14 4.57
CA ALA A 20 -4.54 -29.55 4.26
C ALA A 20 -5.77 -29.80 3.36
N THR A 21 -6.70 -28.84 3.23
CA THR A 21 -7.90 -28.98 2.40
C THR A 21 -8.16 -27.74 1.54
N GLU A 22 -8.86 -27.94 0.43
CA GLU A 22 -9.23 -26.87 -0.51
C GLU A 22 -10.17 -25.83 0.12
N GLU A 23 -11.05 -26.24 1.03
CA GLU A 23 -11.92 -25.32 1.78
C GLU A 23 -11.12 -24.41 2.71
N ALA A 24 -10.08 -24.95 3.36
CA ALA A 24 -9.19 -24.18 4.22
C ALA A 24 -8.37 -23.16 3.41
N LYS A 25 -7.87 -23.57 2.23
CA LYS A 25 -7.19 -22.67 1.28
C LYS A 25 -8.11 -21.52 0.87
N LYS A 26 -9.33 -21.80 0.43
CA LYS A 26 -10.31 -20.77 0.03
C LYS A 26 -10.62 -19.78 1.16
N LEU A 27 -10.76 -20.27 2.39
CA LEU A 27 -11.00 -19.41 3.54
C LEU A 27 -9.78 -18.52 3.85
N ALA A 28 -8.57 -19.06 3.75
CA ALA A 28 -7.34 -18.33 3.98
C ALA A 28 -7.10 -17.25 2.91
N VAL A 29 -7.28 -17.58 1.63
CA VAL A 29 -7.23 -16.63 0.50
C VAL A 29 -8.23 -15.50 0.70
N LYS A 30 -9.47 -15.81 1.06
CA LYS A 30 -10.49 -14.79 1.34
C LYS A 30 -10.11 -13.87 2.51
N GLY A 31 -9.48 -14.42 3.54
CA GLY A 31 -8.94 -13.65 4.66
C GLY A 31 -7.82 -12.70 4.21
N TYR A 32 -6.92 -13.18 3.36
CA TYR A 32 -5.84 -12.40 2.78
C TYR A 32 -6.38 -11.23 1.94
N CYS A 33 -7.28 -11.49 0.99
CA CYS A 33 -7.83 -10.44 0.12
C CYS A 33 -8.50 -9.32 0.92
N LYS A 34 -9.26 -9.66 1.97
CA LYS A 34 -9.83 -8.68 2.90
C LYS A 34 -8.79 -7.91 3.71
N GLY A 35 -7.69 -8.56 4.07
CA GLY A 35 -6.55 -7.93 4.73
C GLY A 35 -5.94 -6.84 3.84
N VAL A 36 -5.65 -7.19 2.59
CA VAL A 36 -5.10 -6.26 1.59
C VAL A 36 -6.04 -5.08 1.34
N GLU A 37 -7.34 -5.32 1.19
CA GLU A 37 -8.36 -4.27 1.03
C GLU A 37 -8.31 -3.27 2.20
N ARG A 38 -8.26 -3.78 3.43
CA ARG A 38 -8.20 -2.96 4.64
C ARG A 38 -6.93 -2.13 4.71
N GLU A 39 -5.78 -2.72 4.38
CA GLU A 39 -4.49 -2.02 4.37
C GLU A 39 -4.44 -0.94 3.30
N LEU A 40 -4.92 -1.25 2.10
CA LEU A 40 -5.00 -0.28 1.01
C LEU A 40 -5.87 0.92 1.41
N ASN A 41 -7.00 0.68 2.07
CA ASN A 41 -7.86 1.75 2.56
C ASN A 41 -7.17 2.61 3.64
N ALA A 42 -6.38 2.00 4.53
CA ALA A 42 -5.57 2.75 5.49
C ALA A 42 -4.50 3.61 4.79
N TRP A 43 -3.79 3.05 3.80
CA TRP A 43 -2.81 3.78 3.01
C TRP A 43 -3.42 4.95 2.26
N LYS A 44 -4.58 4.79 1.63
CA LYS A 44 -5.28 5.90 0.96
C LYS A 44 -5.57 7.06 1.90
N ALA A 45 -5.99 6.77 3.14
CA ALA A 45 -6.20 7.80 4.15
C ALA A 45 -4.89 8.50 4.52
N THR A 46 -3.80 7.76 4.70
CA THR A 46 -2.46 8.35 4.97
C THR A 46 -1.92 9.18 3.80
N LEU A 47 -2.20 8.78 2.56
CA LEU A 47 -1.80 9.52 1.37
C LEU A 47 -2.60 10.82 1.17
N TYR A 48 -3.77 10.94 1.81
CA TYR A 48 -4.50 12.20 1.84
C TYR A 48 -3.66 13.31 2.51
N ASP A 49 -2.97 12.99 3.60
CA ASP A 49 -2.09 13.94 4.30
C ASP A 49 -0.95 14.42 3.40
N VAL A 50 -0.41 13.54 2.56
CA VAL A 50 0.59 13.89 1.53
C VAL A 50 0.01 14.84 0.49
N MET A 51 -1.21 14.59 0.01
CA MET A 51 -1.85 15.46 -0.97
C MET A 51 -2.13 16.86 -0.40
N VAL A 52 -2.62 16.93 0.85
CA VAL A 52 -2.86 18.20 1.53
C VAL A 52 -1.53 18.95 1.71
N GLY A 53 -0.52 18.30 2.28
CA GLY A 53 0.80 18.91 2.47
C GLY A 53 1.43 19.37 1.16
N PHE A 54 1.29 18.59 0.08
CA PHE A 54 1.76 18.97 -1.25
C PHE A 54 1.10 20.26 -1.77
N LEU A 55 -0.19 20.47 -1.51
CA LEU A 55 -0.91 21.68 -1.93
C LEU A 55 -0.50 22.93 -1.13
N ASP A 56 -0.01 22.74 0.09
CA ASP A 56 0.41 23.83 0.99
C ASP A 56 1.86 24.29 0.73
N LEU A 57 2.66 23.49 0.01
CA LEU A 57 4.04 23.82 -0.32
C LEU A 57 4.18 24.99 -1.30
N GLY A 58 5.28 25.74 -1.22
CA GLY A 58 5.66 26.70 -2.25
C GLY A 58 6.09 26.03 -3.57
N ASP A 59 6.17 26.79 -4.67
CA ASP A 59 6.42 26.26 -6.01
C ASP A 59 7.73 25.44 -6.12
N LYS A 60 8.78 25.87 -5.41
CA LYS A 60 10.08 25.17 -5.39
C LYS A 60 9.96 23.77 -4.77
N ASP A 61 9.33 23.66 -3.61
CA ASP A 61 9.21 22.41 -2.87
C ASP A 61 8.15 21.48 -3.49
N ARG A 62 7.10 22.06 -4.09
CA ARG A 62 6.19 21.31 -4.98
C ARG A 62 6.96 20.68 -6.13
N GLY A 63 7.77 21.46 -6.86
CA GLY A 63 8.57 20.95 -7.97
C GLY A 63 9.44 19.75 -7.60
N ALA A 64 9.98 19.72 -6.38
CA ALA A 64 10.78 18.61 -5.87
C ALA A 64 9.96 17.33 -5.58
N LEU A 65 8.63 17.44 -5.41
CA LEU A 65 7.73 16.34 -5.06
C LEU A 65 6.76 15.90 -6.16
N VAL A 66 6.60 16.67 -7.24
CA VAL A 66 5.66 16.35 -8.33
C VAL A 66 5.82 14.89 -8.79
N ASP A 67 7.05 14.44 -9.04
CA ASP A 67 7.33 13.09 -9.50
C ASP A 67 6.96 12.03 -8.44
N ALA A 68 7.29 12.28 -7.17
CA ALA A 68 6.97 11.36 -6.08
C ALA A 68 5.45 11.21 -5.90
N VAL A 69 4.69 12.31 -5.98
CA VAL A 69 3.22 12.28 -5.88
C VAL A 69 2.60 11.58 -7.10
N ALA A 70 3.16 11.77 -8.30
CA ALA A 70 2.74 11.07 -9.50
C ALA A 70 2.93 9.55 -9.38
N GLU A 71 4.11 9.11 -8.89
CA GLU A 71 4.42 7.70 -8.65
C GLU A 71 3.53 7.08 -7.57
N ILE A 72 3.30 7.78 -6.45
CA ILE A 72 2.34 7.36 -5.41
C ILE A 72 0.97 7.10 -6.03
N LYS A 73 0.47 8.05 -6.84
CA LYS A 73 -0.84 7.93 -7.48
C LYS A 73 -0.91 6.75 -8.45
N ALA A 74 0.16 6.52 -9.21
CA ALA A 74 0.25 5.37 -10.12
C ALA A 74 0.22 4.05 -9.34
N LEU A 75 1.06 3.92 -8.31
CA LEU A 75 1.13 2.72 -7.46
C LEU A 75 -0.20 2.42 -6.78
N VAL A 76 -0.89 3.42 -6.24
CA VAL A 76 -2.22 3.23 -5.64
C VAL A 76 -3.21 2.66 -6.64
N ARG A 77 -3.28 3.22 -7.85
CA ARG A 77 -4.20 2.73 -8.90
C ARG A 77 -3.90 1.29 -9.32
N GLU A 78 -2.62 0.97 -9.42
CA GLU A 78 -2.19 -0.38 -9.74
C GLU A 78 -2.55 -1.38 -8.64
N ILE A 79 -2.35 -1.00 -7.37
CA ILE A 79 -2.72 -1.82 -6.23
C ILE A 79 -4.24 -1.99 -6.18
N GLU A 80 -5.02 -0.92 -6.37
CA GLU A 80 -6.50 -0.98 -6.45
C GLU A 80 -6.98 -1.95 -7.54
N THR A 81 -6.38 -1.86 -8.73
CA THR A 81 -6.72 -2.74 -9.85
C THR A 81 -6.45 -4.20 -9.50
N LYS A 82 -5.31 -4.48 -8.86
CA LYS A 82 -4.95 -5.83 -8.45
C LYS A 82 -5.80 -6.35 -7.30
N THR A 83 -6.14 -5.51 -6.32
CA THR A 83 -7.07 -5.87 -5.24
C THR A 83 -8.45 -6.18 -5.80
N ALA A 84 -8.95 -5.41 -6.75
CA ALA A 84 -10.24 -5.69 -7.41
C ALA A 84 -10.21 -7.02 -8.20
N GLN A 85 -9.10 -7.31 -8.90
CA GLN A 85 -8.90 -8.61 -9.56
C GLN A 85 -8.86 -9.76 -8.55
N LEU A 86 -8.14 -9.58 -7.43
CA LEU A 86 -8.08 -10.54 -6.33
C LEU A 86 -9.44 -10.80 -5.69
N GLU A 87 -10.27 -9.78 -5.50
CA GLU A 87 -11.64 -9.94 -4.98
C GLU A 87 -12.54 -10.71 -5.95
N ALA A 88 -12.37 -10.48 -7.26
CA ALA A 88 -13.14 -11.16 -8.30
C ALA A 88 -12.71 -12.62 -8.50
N GLU A 89 -11.41 -12.89 -8.48
CA GLU A 89 -10.83 -14.18 -8.89
C GLU A 89 -10.40 -15.06 -7.72
N CYS A 90 -9.99 -14.48 -6.58
CA CYS A 90 -9.46 -15.16 -5.39
C CYS A 90 -8.65 -16.44 -5.73
N PRO A 91 -7.51 -16.29 -6.45
CA PRO A 91 -6.76 -17.43 -6.93
C PRO A 91 -6.25 -18.29 -5.76
N LEU A 92 -6.27 -19.61 -5.95
CA LEU A 92 -5.73 -20.55 -4.95
C LEU A 92 -4.20 -20.42 -4.81
N GLU A 93 -3.54 -19.99 -5.87
CA GLU A 93 -2.09 -19.73 -5.92
C GLU A 93 -1.82 -18.25 -5.65
N MET A 94 -1.51 -17.92 -4.40
CA MET A 94 -1.35 -16.52 -3.96
C MET A 94 0.07 -16.00 -4.07
N GLY A 95 1.10 -16.88 -4.02
CA GLY A 95 2.51 -16.47 -3.92
C GLY A 95 2.96 -15.40 -4.94
N PRO A 96 2.65 -15.53 -6.25
CA PRO A 96 3.01 -14.51 -7.23
C PRO A 96 2.31 -13.16 -7.00
N VAL A 97 1.04 -13.22 -6.58
CA VAL A 97 0.23 -12.01 -6.34
C VAL A 97 0.68 -11.30 -5.06
N GLU A 98 0.95 -12.06 -4.00
CA GLU A 98 1.48 -11.55 -2.74
C GLU A 98 2.81 -10.84 -2.93
N LYS A 99 3.72 -11.45 -3.69
CA LYS A 99 5.03 -10.85 -3.99
C LYS A 99 4.88 -9.52 -4.72
N ASP A 100 4.06 -9.49 -5.77
CA ASP A 100 3.86 -8.29 -6.55
C ASP A 100 3.18 -7.16 -5.74
N LEU A 101 2.15 -7.49 -4.95
CA LEU A 101 1.52 -6.51 -4.05
C LEU A 101 2.49 -6.02 -2.98
N GLY A 102 3.28 -6.91 -2.39
CA GLY A 102 4.31 -6.56 -1.42
C GLY A 102 5.35 -5.61 -2.01
N ASP A 103 5.84 -5.88 -3.22
CA ASP A 103 6.78 -5.00 -3.93
C ASP A 103 6.17 -3.61 -4.20
N LYS A 104 4.88 -3.54 -4.59
CA LYS A 104 4.17 -2.27 -4.82
C LYS A 104 3.95 -1.48 -3.55
N MET A 105 3.52 -2.13 -2.47
CA MET A 105 3.36 -1.50 -1.15
C MET A 105 4.72 -1.02 -0.61
N GLY A 106 5.79 -1.78 -0.84
CA GLY A 106 7.15 -1.37 -0.50
C GLY A 106 7.59 -0.11 -1.24
N LYS A 107 7.37 -0.05 -2.56
CA LYS A 107 7.63 1.18 -3.35
C LYS A 107 6.78 2.35 -2.86
N LEU A 108 5.49 2.12 -2.59
CA LEU A 108 4.58 3.15 -2.10
C LEU A 108 5.11 3.78 -0.80
N ARG A 109 5.59 2.94 0.14
CA ARG A 109 6.19 3.39 1.39
C ARG A 109 7.43 4.25 1.16
N VAL A 110 8.32 3.86 0.24
CA VAL A 110 9.52 4.64 -0.10
C VAL A 110 9.16 6.03 -0.61
N HIS A 111 8.21 6.12 -1.56
CA HIS A 111 7.79 7.40 -2.10
C HIS A 111 7.05 8.25 -1.06
N TYR A 112 6.22 7.63 -0.22
CA TYR A 112 5.56 8.29 0.90
C TYR A 112 6.57 8.90 1.88
N THR A 113 7.58 8.14 2.32
CA THR A 113 8.60 8.65 3.25
C THR A 113 9.33 9.85 2.66
N LYS A 114 9.73 9.78 1.39
CA LYS A 114 10.35 10.91 0.68
C LYS A 114 9.44 12.14 0.63
N ALA A 115 8.14 11.94 0.39
CA ALA A 115 7.17 13.03 0.38
C ALA A 115 7.06 13.71 1.75
N MET A 116 6.99 12.91 2.82
CA MET A 116 6.90 13.41 4.18
C MET A 116 8.16 14.11 4.68
N GLU A 117 9.35 13.73 4.20
CA GLU A 117 10.60 14.44 4.51
C GLU A 117 10.56 15.90 4.02
N VAL A 118 10.04 16.12 2.82
CA VAL A 118 9.93 17.48 2.24
C VAL A 118 8.77 18.25 2.85
N ILE A 119 7.60 17.63 3.02
CA ILE A 119 6.43 18.26 3.67
C ILE A 119 6.75 18.62 5.13
N GLY A 120 7.38 17.71 5.86
CA GLY A 120 7.80 17.93 7.25
C GLY A 120 8.87 19.02 7.36
N ALA A 121 9.83 19.08 6.44
CA ALA A 121 10.82 20.16 6.39
C ALA A 121 10.19 21.53 6.12
N GLY A 122 9.17 21.59 5.26
CA GLY A 122 8.42 22.83 4.98
C GLY A 122 7.57 23.33 6.15
N SER A 123 7.19 22.45 7.09
CA SER A 123 6.35 22.82 8.24
C SER A 123 7.11 23.44 9.43
N PHE A 124 8.44 23.37 9.47
CA PHE A 124 9.29 23.92 10.55
C PHE A 124 10.09 25.16 10.15
N GLY A 125 9.80 25.77 9.00
CA GLY A 125 10.51 26.95 8.50
C GLY A 125 9.56 28.08 8.11
N GLY A 126 9.00 28.76 9.10
CA GLY A 126 8.35 30.08 8.96
C GLY A 126 9.06 31.09 9.84
#